data_AF-A0A8S1Y267-F1
#
_entry.id   AF-A0A8S1Y267-F1
#
_cell.length_a   1.000
_cell.length_b   1.000
_cell.length_c   1.000
_cell.angle_alpha   90.00
_cell.angle_beta   90.00
_cell.angle_gamma   90.00
#
_symmetry.space_group_name_H-M   'P 1'
#
loop_
_entity.id
_entity.type
_entity.pdbx_description
1 polymer ?
#
loop_
_entity_poly.entity_id
_entity_poly.type
_entity_poly.pdbx_seq_one_letter_code
_entity_poly.pdbx_strand_id
1 'polypeptide(L)'
;MNQAQIIHQVQQVFNKLSQNHSQPMSKETVIRFLDQQSNKMYDRVLFEQLYSRMQKTDNGQITINDFISILMEALQSLKNKISILEQQVAQKQLKVDDDQLHLQQLQNVEEYNSHKICKGSKIRITIFDAAIQFPGHSRVAIILGCDDKKYSTKPANRQAPAWNEKFEFNISTGDEEIYIVILDEELIEKQEIGGQAKLNLKEFHDQKPHDISLQLKDKYGVVLYSTLNLRVQWIHSQTKYFKESIKENQQVIDDLAQDINEYKSDILQLFYPFDEKHQNQPNEKYLVTEQSTVQQVHDFQFYDTSQAQLWVKLALAFTLIYFVLVLIANLFKTQFVDLIVLFYSLFYYMNNNKLQSLLHFKIISLMIIVTIIFDIVWLVIYTNPWTTNSVLFFQLEHGLQMYEVIISYILLAIKVILLCIYANLYLMCPDKRVNIYDAQYEMIFGHNLQKSEESQNQDAYSFRNTNHYLHQSFSKNI
;
A
#
# COMPACT_ATOMS: atom_id res chain seq x y z
N MET A 1 3.99 -3.51 24.72
CA MET A 1 4.15 -4.82 25.39
C MET A 1 4.42 -5.92 24.35
N ASN A 2 5.42 -6.75 24.57
CA ASN A 2 5.72 -7.92 23.72
C ASN A 2 4.66 -9.01 23.94
N GLN A 3 4.29 -9.77 22.90
CA GLN A 3 3.30 -10.86 22.96
C GLN A 3 3.60 -11.85 24.09
N ALA A 4 4.88 -12.18 24.32
CA ALA A 4 5.30 -13.06 25.40
C ALA A 4 4.94 -12.52 26.80
N GLN A 5 5.02 -11.20 27.00
CA GLN A 5 4.66 -10.56 28.26
C GLN A 5 3.15 -10.62 28.49
N ILE A 6 2.36 -10.42 27.44
CA ILE A 6 0.89 -10.50 27.51
C ILE A 6 0.47 -11.94 27.84
N ILE A 7 1.06 -12.94 27.18
CA ILE A 7 0.79 -14.36 27.48
C ILE A 7 1.13 -14.68 28.93
N HIS A 8 2.30 -14.25 29.40
CA HIS A 8 2.72 -14.49 30.78
C HIS A 8 1.76 -13.84 31.79
N GLN A 9 1.34 -12.60 31.54
CA GLN A 9 0.36 -11.90 32.38
C GLN A 9 -0.98 -12.63 32.44
N VAL A 10 -1.51 -13.05 31.29
CA VAL A 10 -2.77 -13.81 31.21
C VAL A 10 -2.64 -15.15 31.97
N GLN A 11 -1.52 -15.87 31.78
CA GLN A 11 -1.24 -17.11 32.50
C GLN A 11 -1.14 -16.89 34.01
N GLN A 12 -0.47 -15.83 34.47
CA GLN A 12 -0.37 -15.49 35.89
C GLN A 12 -1.74 -15.23 36.52
N VAL A 13 -2.65 -14.58 35.80
CA VAL A 13 -4.02 -14.35 36.28
C VAL A 13 -4.76 -15.70 36.36
N PHE A 14 -4.71 -16.54 35.32
CA PHE A 14 -5.38 -17.84 35.34
C PHE A 14 -4.79 -18.86 36.32
N ASN A 15 -3.52 -18.72 36.73
CA ASN A 15 -2.94 -19.52 37.81
C ASN A 15 -3.72 -19.35 39.14
N LYS A 16 -4.44 -18.24 39.33
CA LYS A 16 -5.35 -18.04 40.49
C LYS A 16 -6.59 -18.94 40.42
N LEU A 17 -6.98 -19.39 39.23
CA LEU A 17 -8.13 -20.27 38.99
C LEU A 17 -7.73 -21.76 39.06
N SER A 18 -6.66 -22.15 38.36
CA SER A 18 -6.14 -23.51 38.38
C SER A 18 -4.66 -23.54 38.00
N GLN A 19 -3.85 -24.31 38.74
CA GLN A 19 -2.44 -24.55 38.39
C GLN A 19 -2.29 -25.49 37.17
N ASN A 20 -3.31 -26.28 36.86
CA ASN A 20 -3.31 -27.18 35.70
C ASN A 20 -4.20 -26.62 34.59
N HIS A 21 -3.58 -25.89 33.65
CA HIS A 21 -4.28 -25.24 32.54
C HIS A 21 -4.89 -26.19 31.51
N SER A 22 -4.55 -27.48 31.57
CA SER A 22 -5.11 -28.52 30.70
C SER A 22 -6.36 -29.19 31.30
N GLN A 23 -6.71 -28.87 32.55
CA GLN A 23 -7.92 -29.40 33.17
C GLN A 23 -9.17 -28.80 32.49
N PRO A 24 -10.13 -29.63 32.05
CA PRO A 24 -11.35 -29.13 31.43
C PRO A 24 -12.23 -28.41 32.46
N MET A 25 -12.81 -27.29 32.06
CA MET A 25 -13.65 -26.44 32.88
C MET A 25 -14.94 -26.04 32.17
N SER A 26 -15.99 -25.82 32.97
CA SER A 26 -17.27 -25.34 32.45
C SER A 26 -17.15 -23.88 31.99
N LYS A 27 -17.98 -23.53 31.01
CA LYS A 27 -18.13 -22.17 30.49
C LYS A 27 -18.42 -21.17 31.61
N GLU A 28 -19.31 -21.52 32.52
CA GLU A 28 -19.76 -20.69 33.64
C GLU A 28 -18.62 -20.42 34.64
N THR A 29 -17.74 -21.40 34.86
CA THR A 29 -16.56 -21.24 35.72
C THR A 29 -15.63 -20.16 35.17
N VAL A 30 -15.34 -20.20 33.87
CA VAL A 30 -14.43 -19.25 33.22
C VAL A 30 -15.03 -17.84 33.22
N ILE A 31 -16.31 -17.70 32.86
CA ILE A 31 -17.00 -16.40 32.88
C ILE A 31 -17.00 -15.77 34.27
N ARG A 32 -17.40 -16.54 35.30
CA ARG A 32 -17.43 -16.04 36.69
C ARG A 32 -16.05 -15.60 37.16
N PHE A 33 -15.01 -16.32 36.75
CA PHE A 33 -13.64 -15.93 37.05
C PHE A 33 -13.27 -14.60 36.39
N LEU A 34 -13.60 -14.40 35.12
CA LEU A 34 -13.34 -13.14 34.41
C LEU A 34 -14.10 -11.96 35.03
N ASP A 35 -15.35 -12.17 35.48
CA ASP A 35 -16.11 -11.14 36.22
C ASP A 35 -15.41 -10.75 37.53
N GLN A 36 -14.93 -11.75 38.27
CA GLN A 36 -14.22 -11.53 39.54
C GLN A 36 -12.92 -10.77 39.33
N GLN A 37 -12.15 -11.09 38.28
CA GLN A 37 -10.88 -10.38 38.01
C GLN A 37 -11.10 -8.94 37.52
N SER A 38 -12.24 -8.67 36.88
CA SER A 38 -12.53 -7.35 36.31
C SER A 38 -13.30 -6.42 37.25
N ASN A 39 -13.78 -6.90 38.41
CA ASN A 39 -14.68 -6.15 39.30
C ASN A 39 -15.94 -5.59 38.59
N LYS A 40 -16.28 -6.13 37.41
CA LYS A 40 -17.46 -5.78 36.61
C LYS A 40 -17.90 -7.00 35.80
N MET A 41 -19.06 -6.93 35.14
CA MET A 41 -19.43 -8.01 34.22
C MET A 41 -18.52 -7.95 32.99
N TYR A 42 -17.80 -9.03 32.72
CA TYR A 42 -17.07 -9.20 31.47
C TYR A 42 -18.05 -9.23 30.28
N ASP A 43 -17.64 -8.66 29.15
CA ASP A 43 -18.51 -8.59 27.98
C ASP A 43 -18.92 -10.01 27.53
N ARG A 44 -20.23 -10.28 27.61
CA ARG A 44 -20.80 -11.60 27.30
C ARG A 44 -20.74 -11.89 25.81
N VAL A 45 -20.98 -10.90 24.96
CA VAL A 45 -20.97 -11.07 23.51
C VAL A 45 -19.55 -11.42 23.07
N LEU A 46 -18.56 -10.70 23.57
CA LEU A 46 -17.14 -10.97 23.31
C LEU A 46 -16.75 -12.38 23.79
N PHE A 47 -17.15 -12.75 25.00
CA PHE A 47 -16.88 -14.09 25.51
C PHE A 47 -17.51 -15.20 24.65
N GLU A 48 -18.78 -15.06 24.24
CA GLU A 48 -19.43 -16.03 23.36
C GLU A 48 -18.70 -16.19 22.02
N GLN A 49 -18.22 -15.08 21.45
CA GLN A 49 -17.45 -15.12 20.20
C GLN A 49 -16.16 -15.91 20.38
N LEU A 50 -15.42 -15.70 21.46
CA LEU A 50 -14.21 -16.49 21.78
C LEU A 50 -14.58 -17.96 22.02
N TYR A 51 -15.58 -18.22 22.87
CA TYR A 51 -16.02 -19.57 23.25
C TYR A 51 -16.52 -20.38 22.04
N SER A 52 -17.11 -19.73 21.04
CA SER A 52 -17.56 -20.42 19.82
C SER A 52 -16.41 -20.99 18.98
N ARG A 53 -15.20 -20.43 19.12
CA ARG A 53 -13.99 -20.84 18.39
C ARG A 53 -13.10 -21.83 19.16
N MET A 54 -13.37 -22.01 20.45
CA MET A 54 -12.64 -22.93 21.32
C MET A 54 -12.97 -24.40 20.99
N GLN A 55 -11.99 -25.28 21.18
CA GLN A 55 -12.17 -26.72 21.11
C GLN A 55 -12.89 -27.22 22.36
N LYS A 56 -14.05 -27.82 22.16
CA LYS A 56 -14.92 -28.31 23.23
C LYS A 56 -14.73 -29.81 23.38
N THR A 57 -14.69 -30.28 24.63
CA THR A 57 -14.83 -31.72 24.91
C THR A 57 -16.26 -32.18 24.60
N ASP A 58 -16.50 -33.49 24.61
CA ASP A 58 -17.83 -34.07 24.39
C ASP A 58 -18.90 -33.51 25.36
N ASN A 59 -18.48 -33.04 26.53
CA ASN A 59 -19.34 -32.44 27.55
C ASN A 59 -19.45 -30.90 27.45
N GLY A 60 -18.92 -30.28 26.38
CA GLY A 60 -18.92 -28.82 26.20
C GLY A 60 -17.94 -28.05 27.08
N GLN A 61 -17.01 -28.73 27.74
CA GLN A 61 -15.98 -28.09 28.58
C GLN A 61 -14.80 -27.61 27.73
N ILE A 62 -14.07 -26.61 28.23
CA ILE A 62 -12.91 -25.98 27.57
C ILE A 62 -11.68 -26.00 28.50
N THR A 63 -10.48 -25.86 27.95
CA THR A 63 -9.24 -25.74 28.74
C THR A 63 -8.75 -24.28 28.77
N ILE A 64 -7.98 -23.90 29.79
CA ILE A 64 -7.39 -22.55 29.86
C ILE A 64 -6.42 -22.34 28.70
N ASN A 65 -5.62 -23.36 28.36
CA ASN A 65 -4.66 -23.26 27.25
C ASN A 65 -5.35 -22.95 25.92
N ASP A 66 -6.49 -23.59 25.66
CA ASP A 66 -7.30 -23.31 24.46
C ASP A 66 -7.90 -21.90 24.51
N PHE A 67 -8.42 -21.46 25.67
CA PHE A 67 -8.87 -20.08 25.86
C PHE A 67 -7.76 -19.06 25.56
N ILE A 68 -6.55 -19.27 26.10
CA ILE A 68 -5.40 -18.39 25.87
C ILE A 68 -5.01 -18.39 24.39
N SER A 69 -5.00 -19.55 23.73
CA SER A 69 -4.67 -19.63 22.30
C SER A 69 -5.64 -18.79 21.47
N ILE A 70 -6.93 -19.01 21.65
CA ILE A 70 -7.99 -18.27 20.93
C ILE A 70 -7.94 -16.77 21.27
N LEU A 71 -7.65 -16.40 22.52
CA LEU A 71 -7.47 -15.02 22.94
C LEU A 71 -6.29 -14.35 22.20
N MET A 72 -5.16 -15.05 22.08
CA MET A 72 -3.98 -14.55 21.36
C MET A 72 -4.21 -14.45 19.86
N GLU A 73 -4.94 -15.40 19.26
CA GLU A 73 -5.36 -15.33 17.86
C GLU A 73 -6.26 -14.12 17.60
N ALA A 74 -7.23 -13.86 18.49
CA ALA A 74 -8.09 -12.69 18.41
C ALA A 74 -7.28 -11.39 18.51
N LEU A 75 -6.36 -11.30 19.46
CA LEU A 75 -5.44 -10.16 19.59
C LEU A 75 -4.61 -9.94 18.32
N GLN A 76 -4.04 -11.01 17.77
CA GLN A 76 -3.22 -10.91 16.56
C GLN A 76 -4.07 -10.49 15.36
N SER A 77 -5.28 -11.01 15.24
CA SER A 77 -6.24 -10.62 14.20
C SER A 77 -6.59 -9.13 14.28
N LEU A 78 -6.91 -8.62 15.47
CA LEU A 78 -7.21 -7.20 15.71
C LEU A 78 -5.99 -6.31 15.41
N LYS A 79 -4.79 -6.70 15.86
CA LYS A 79 -3.55 -5.98 15.54
C LYS A 79 -3.26 -5.93 14.04
N ASN A 80 -3.46 -7.05 13.33
CA ASN A 80 -3.30 -7.09 11.88
C ASN A 80 -4.29 -6.15 11.19
N LYS A 81 -5.56 -6.14 11.63
CA LYS A 81 -6.57 -5.20 11.10
C LYS A 81 -6.15 -3.74 11.35
N ILE A 82 -5.76 -3.39 12.57
CA ILE A 82 -5.28 -2.04 12.90
C ILE A 82 -4.10 -1.65 12.00
N SER A 83 -3.12 -2.53 11.84
CA SER A 83 -1.95 -2.27 10.99
C SER A 83 -2.32 -2.04 9.52
N ILE A 84 -3.28 -2.81 8.98
CA ILE A 84 -3.78 -2.63 7.60
C ILE A 84 -4.48 -1.27 7.48
N LEU A 85 -5.35 -0.92 8.43
CA LEU A 85 -6.05 0.36 8.41
C LEU A 85 -5.09 1.54 8.57
N GLU A 86 -4.10 1.46 9.46
CA GLU A 86 -3.06 2.49 9.63
C GLU A 86 -2.25 2.68 8.33
N GLN A 87 -1.96 1.60 7.60
CA GLN A 87 -1.34 1.69 6.28
C GLN A 87 -2.25 2.39 5.26
N GLN A 88 -3.55 2.09 5.25
CA GLN A 88 -4.52 2.76 4.38
C GLN A 88 -4.65 4.25 4.70
N VAL A 89 -4.71 4.62 5.99
CA VAL A 89 -4.69 6.02 6.45
C VAL A 89 -3.43 6.72 5.95
N ALA A 90 -2.25 6.11 6.11
CA ALA A 90 -1.00 6.70 5.64
C ALA A 90 -0.94 6.88 4.11
N GLN A 91 -1.51 5.95 3.35
CA GLN A 91 -1.63 6.07 1.89
C GLN A 91 -2.60 7.19 1.49
N LYS A 92 -3.74 7.30 2.16
CA LYS A 92 -4.73 8.36 1.91
C LYS A 92 -4.20 9.73 2.30
N GLN A 93 -3.46 9.83 3.41
CA GLN A 93 -2.83 11.09 3.84
C GLN A 93 -1.83 11.59 2.80
N LEU A 94 -0.97 10.70 2.27
CA LEU A 94 -0.08 11.08 1.18
C LEU A 94 -0.84 11.63 -0.04
N LYS A 95 -2.01 11.04 -0.35
CA LYS A 95 -2.82 11.52 -1.47
C LYS A 95 -3.44 12.89 -1.19
N VAL A 96 -3.89 13.12 0.04
CA VAL A 96 -4.36 14.44 0.49
C VAL A 96 -3.24 15.48 0.37
N ASP A 97 -2.04 15.17 0.84
CA ASP A 97 -0.90 16.10 0.79
C ASP A 97 -0.51 16.44 -0.67
N ASP A 98 -0.50 15.44 -1.56
CA ASP A 98 -0.27 15.58 -3.01
C ASP A 98 -1.34 16.46 -3.68
N ASP A 99 -2.62 16.19 -3.39
CA ASP A 99 -3.74 16.96 -3.93
C ASP A 99 -3.73 18.41 -3.40
N GLN A 100 -3.32 18.63 -2.13
CA GLN A 100 -3.16 19.96 -1.54
C GLN A 100 -2.05 20.75 -2.23
N LEU A 101 -0.91 20.12 -2.54
CA LEU A 101 0.18 20.74 -3.27
C LEU A 101 -0.26 21.17 -4.66
N HIS A 102 -0.95 20.29 -5.40
CA HIS A 102 -1.49 20.62 -6.71
C HIS A 102 -2.54 21.74 -6.65
N LEU A 103 -3.41 21.71 -5.65
CA LEU A 103 -4.41 22.76 -5.45
C LEU A 103 -3.75 24.13 -5.22
N GLN A 104 -2.68 24.22 -4.43
CA GLN A 104 -1.94 25.46 -4.21
C GLN A 104 -1.32 26.02 -5.50
N GLN A 105 -0.79 25.13 -6.36
CA GLN A 105 -0.23 25.52 -7.66
C GLN A 105 -1.32 26.07 -8.60
N LEU A 106 -2.52 25.50 -8.55
CA LEU A 106 -3.61 25.84 -9.47
C LEU A 106 -4.36 27.13 -9.11
N GLN A 107 -4.39 27.52 -7.83
CA GLN A 107 -5.13 28.69 -7.34
C GLN A 107 -4.79 30.00 -8.07
N ASN A 108 -3.58 30.11 -8.64
CA ASN A 108 -3.11 31.31 -9.32
C ASN A 108 -3.04 31.17 -10.86
N VAL A 109 -3.30 29.99 -11.40
CA VAL A 109 -3.06 29.66 -12.82
C VAL A 109 -4.35 29.31 -13.55
N GLU A 110 -5.36 28.80 -12.85
CA GLU A 110 -6.57 28.31 -13.50
C GLU A 110 -7.46 29.45 -14.02
N GLU A 111 -7.61 29.52 -15.34
CA GLU A 111 -8.48 30.50 -16.00
C GLU A 111 -9.77 29.84 -16.50
N TYR A 112 -10.88 30.52 -16.23
CA TYR A 112 -12.22 30.09 -16.62
C TYR A 112 -12.73 30.90 -17.81
N ASN A 113 -13.49 30.25 -18.68
CA ASN A 113 -14.22 30.94 -19.76
C ASN A 113 -15.62 31.40 -19.30
N SER A 114 -16.40 31.97 -20.22
CA SER A 114 -17.76 32.44 -19.97
C SER A 114 -18.73 31.36 -19.48
N HIS A 115 -18.45 30.08 -19.78
CA HIS A 115 -19.25 28.93 -19.37
C HIS A 115 -18.81 28.36 -18.01
N LYS A 116 -17.90 29.04 -17.29
CA LYS A 116 -17.30 28.56 -16.03
C LYS A 116 -16.56 27.24 -16.17
N ILE A 117 -16.03 26.96 -17.36
CA ILE A 117 -15.19 25.79 -17.65
C ILE A 117 -13.74 26.28 -17.74
N CYS A 118 -12.83 25.53 -17.14
CA CYS A 118 -11.40 25.80 -17.22
C CYS A 118 -10.93 25.69 -18.68
N LYS A 119 -10.08 26.62 -19.14
CA LYS A 119 -9.51 26.58 -20.51
C LYS A 119 -8.72 25.28 -20.80
N GLY A 120 -8.27 24.59 -19.76
CA GLY A 120 -7.61 23.29 -19.84
C GLY A 120 -8.53 22.09 -19.59
N SER A 121 -9.86 22.27 -19.67
CA SER A 121 -10.81 21.19 -19.43
C SER A 121 -10.68 20.07 -20.45
N LYS A 122 -10.68 18.84 -19.95
CA LYS A 122 -10.54 17.63 -20.75
C LYS A 122 -11.52 16.57 -20.31
N ILE A 123 -12.08 15.85 -21.27
CA ILE A 123 -12.78 14.60 -21.06
C ILE A 123 -11.90 13.45 -21.54
N ARG A 124 -11.75 12.44 -20.69
CA ARG A 124 -11.03 11.22 -20.97
C ARG A 124 -12.02 10.09 -21.14
N ILE A 125 -11.89 9.35 -22.23
CA ILE A 125 -12.72 8.19 -22.55
C ILE A 125 -11.81 6.98 -22.72
N THR A 126 -12.08 5.92 -21.96
CA THR A 126 -11.40 4.61 -22.09
C THR A 126 -12.38 3.61 -22.65
N ILE A 127 -12.07 3.02 -23.80
CA ILE A 127 -12.89 1.98 -24.42
C ILE A 127 -12.36 0.62 -23.97
N PHE A 128 -13.19 -0.19 -23.31
CA PHE A 128 -12.80 -1.53 -22.86
C PHE A 128 -13.13 -2.57 -23.92
N ASP A 129 -14.42 -2.85 -24.10
CA ASP A 129 -14.93 -3.93 -24.93
C ASP A 129 -16.35 -3.62 -25.42
N ALA A 130 -16.87 -4.49 -26.30
CA ALA A 130 -18.25 -4.41 -26.77
C ALA A 130 -18.87 -5.79 -26.96
N ALA A 131 -20.18 -5.89 -26.78
CA ALA A 131 -20.97 -7.03 -27.24
C ALA A 131 -21.65 -6.63 -28.55
N ILE A 132 -21.29 -7.30 -29.66
CA ILE A 132 -21.74 -6.96 -31.00
C ILE A 132 -22.75 -8.01 -31.48
N GLN A 133 -23.94 -7.56 -31.87
CA GLN A 133 -25.05 -8.43 -32.32
C GLN A 133 -25.53 -8.15 -33.76
N PHE A 134 -25.10 -7.04 -34.38
CA PHE A 134 -25.42 -6.79 -35.78
C PHE A 134 -24.61 -7.73 -36.71
N PRO A 135 -25.08 -8.03 -37.94
CA PRO A 135 -24.41 -8.97 -38.85
C PRO A 135 -23.08 -8.41 -39.40
N GLY A 136 -22.12 -9.29 -39.66
CA GLY A 136 -20.81 -8.97 -40.25
C GLY A 136 -19.74 -10.02 -39.88
N HIS A 137 -18.68 -10.12 -40.69
CA HIS A 137 -17.61 -11.10 -40.50
C HIS A 137 -16.22 -10.48 -40.28
N SER A 138 -16.07 -9.19 -40.53
CA SER A 138 -14.77 -8.51 -40.45
C SER A 138 -14.49 -7.98 -39.04
N ARG A 139 -13.28 -7.41 -38.90
CA ARG A 139 -12.85 -6.77 -37.65
C ARG A 139 -13.58 -5.45 -37.46
N VAL A 140 -13.73 -5.08 -36.20
CA VAL A 140 -14.45 -3.86 -35.82
C VAL A 140 -13.52 -2.84 -35.19
N ALA A 141 -13.75 -1.57 -35.50
CA ALA A 141 -13.05 -0.43 -34.92
C ALA A 141 -14.08 0.60 -34.42
N ILE A 142 -13.67 1.44 -33.48
CA ILE A 142 -14.52 2.49 -32.93
C ILE A 142 -13.93 3.84 -33.28
N ILE A 143 -14.76 4.70 -33.85
CA ILE A 143 -14.47 6.11 -34.05
C ILE A 143 -15.14 6.90 -32.94
N LEU A 144 -14.37 7.72 -32.24
CA LEU A 144 -14.89 8.77 -31.37
C LEU A 144 -14.70 10.12 -32.06
N GLY A 145 -15.68 11.01 -31.96
CA GLY A 145 -15.48 12.39 -32.36
C GLY A 145 -16.15 13.39 -31.44
N CYS A 146 -15.54 14.56 -31.37
CA CYS A 146 -15.99 15.74 -30.65
C CYS A 146 -15.58 16.93 -31.51
N ASP A 147 -16.57 17.68 -32.01
CA ASP A 147 -16.37 18.74 -33.00
C ASP A 147 -15.51 18.27 -34.20
N ASP A 148 -14.41 18.98 -34.49
CA ASP A 148 -13.50 18.68 -35.59
C ASP A 148 -12.48 17.57 -35.29
N LYS A 149 -12.37 17.11 -34.03
CA LYS A 149 -11.41 16.09 -33.63
C LYS A 149 -12.03 14.71 -33.68
N LYS A 150 -11.30 13.76 -34.29
CA LYS A 150 -11.70 12.36 -34.39
C LYS A 150 -10.55 11.44 -33.99
N TYR A 151 -10.87 10.39 -33.27
CA TYR A 151 -9.96 9.30 -32.94
C TYR A 151 -10.54 7.97 -33.42
N SER A 152 -9.68 7.02 -33.74
CA SER A 152 -10.07 5.65 -34.07
C SER A 152 -9.27 4.67 -33.21
N THR A 153 -9.93 3.63 -32.71
CA THR A 153 -9.24 2.48 -32.13
C THR A 153 -8.58 1.64 -33.21
N LYS A 154 -7.72 0.71 -32.79
CA LYS A 154 -7.25 -0.38 -33.66
C LYS A 154 -8.38 -1.37 -33.95
N PRO A 155 -8.41 -2.01 -35.13
CA PRO A 155 -9.37 -3.07 -35.42
C PRO A 155 -9.23 -4.25 -34.45
N ALA A 156 -10.34 -4.74 -33.91
CA ALA A 156 -10.42 -5.87 -32.98
C ALA A 156 -11.32 -6.99 -33.52
N ASN A 157 -11.17 -8.20 -32.96
CA ASN A 157 -12.01 -9.35 -33.32
C ASN A 157 -13.45 -9.11 -32.87
N ARG A 158 -14.42 -9.25 -33.78
CA ARG A 158 -15.85 -9.00 -33.56
C ARG A 158 -16.49 -9.84 -32.45
N GLN A 159 -16.08 -11.09 -32.26
CA GLN A 159 -16.78 -11.99 -31.32
C GLN A 159 -16.55 -11.62 -29.86
N ALA A 160 -15.40 -11.00 -29.56
CA ALA A 160 -15.02 -10.55 -28.23
C ALA A 160 -14.04 -9.37 -28.38
N PRO A 161 -14.50 -8.22 -28.88
CA PRO A 161 -13.62 -7.10 -29.16
C PRO A 161 -13.20 -6.47 -27.84
N ALA A 162 -11.89 -6.34 -27.66
CA ALA A 162 -11.30 -5.65 -26.53
C ALA A 162 -10.21 -4.71 -27.04
N TRP A 163 -10.31 -3.43 -26.69
CA TRP A 163 -9.39 -2.38 -27.14
C TRP A 163 -8.50 -1.90 -26.01
N ASN A 164 -9.09 -1.59 -24.85
CA ASN A 164 -8.40 -0.97 -23.71
C ASN A 164 -7.64 0.32 -24.11
N GLU A 165 -8.23 1.11 -25.01
CA GLU A 165 -7.62 2.32 -25.56
C GLU A 165 -8.20 3.58 -24.90
N LYS A 166 -7.37 4.63 -24.79
CA LYS A 166 -7.71 5.88 -24.10
C LYS A 166 -7.63 7.07 -25.05
N PHE A 167 -8.64 7.93 -24.98
CA PHE A 167 -8.77 9.13 -25.81
C PHE A 167 -9.08 10.34 -24.95
N GLU A 168 -8.62 11.52 -25.37
CA GLU A 168 -8.88 12.79 -24.68
C GLU A 168 -9.40 13.85 -25.65
N PHE A 169 -10.48 14.53 -25.27
CA PHE A 169 -10.99 15.71 -25.97
C PHE A 169 -10.92 16.93 -25.07
N ASN A 170 -10.67 18.10 -25.65
CA ASN A 170 -10.77 19.36 -24.93
C ASN A 170 -12.22 19.83 -24.97
N ILE A 171 -12.74 20.28 -23.82
CA ILE A 171 -14.13 20.73 -23.68
C ILE A 171 -14.13 22.20 -23.29
N SER A 172 -14.92 23.02 -23.98
CA SER A 172 -14.96 24.48 -23.78
C SER A 172 -16.31 24.96 -23.27
N THR A 173 -17.42 24.36 -23.68
CA THR A 173 -18.78 24.85 -23.39
C THR A 173 -19.55 23.93 -22.44
N GLY A 174 -19.21 22.64 -22.40
CA GLY A 174 -19.93 21.62 -21.64
C GLY A 174 -21.18 21.11 -22.35
N ASP A 175 -21.48 21.64 -23.54
CA ASP A 175 -22.58 21.22 -24.41
C ASP A 175 -22.06 20.54 -25.70
N GLU A 176 -20.75 20.28 -25.81
CA GLU A 176 -20.16 19.53 -26.92
C GLU A 176 -20.77 18.12 -27.03
N GLU A 177 -21.10 17.72 -28.25
CA GLU A 177 -21.59 16.37 -28.53
C GLU A 177 -20.42 15.44 -28.83
N ILE A 178 -20.23 14.42 -27.99
CA ILE A 178 -19.31 13.33 -28.29
C ILE A 178 -20.09 12.18 -28.91
N TYR A 179 -19.79 11.90 -30.16
CA TYR A 179 -20.36 10.78 -30.88
C TYR A 179 -19.38 9.63 -30.93
N ILE A 180 -19.91 8.42 -30.82
CA ILE A 180 -19.18 7.18 -30.87
C ILE A 180 -19.82 6.33 -31.96
N VAL A 181 -19.02 5.85 -32.91
CA VAL A 181 -19.47 5.04 -34.04
C VAL A 181 -18.64 3.77 -34.09
N ILE A 182 -19.29 2.62 -34.15
CA ILE A 182 -18.62 1.36 -34.45
C ILE A 182 -18.67 1.12 -35.96
N LEU A 183 -17.52 0.77 -36.50
CA LEU A 183 -17.33 0.45 -37.91
C LEU A 183 -16.87 -1.00 -38.04
N ASP A 184 -17.36 -1.64 -39.08
CA ASP A 184 -16.89 -2.93 -39.57
C ASP A 184 -16.04 -2.67 -40.82
N GLU A 185 -14.93 -3.36 -41.03
CA GLU A 185 -14.04 -3.11 -42.19
C GLU A 185 -14.81 -3.19 -43.52
N GLU A 186 -15.74 -4.13 -43.67
CA GLU A 186 -16.65 -4.23 -44.83
C GLU A 186 -17.64 -3.05 -44.96
N LEU A 187 -18.05 -2.46 -43.84
CA LEU A 187 -18.99 -1.32 -43.83
C LEU A 187 -18.28 0.00 -44.16
N ILE A 188 -16.98 0.11 -43.88
CA ILE A 188 -16.16 1.27 -44.26
C ILE A 188 -16.18 1.44 -45.79
N GLU A 189 -16.01 0.35 -46.53
CA GLU A 189 -16.04 0.38 -48.00
C GLU A 189 -17.41 0.85 -48.55
N LYS A 190 -18.49 0.54 -47.83
CA LYS A 190 -19.87 0.91 -48.18
C LYS A 190 -20.34 2.23 -47.59
N GLN A 191 -19.49 2.93 -46.83
CA GLN A 191 -19.85 4.13 -46.06
C GLN A 191 -21.06 3.92 -45.13
N GLU A 192 -21.22 2.70 -44.60
CA GLU A 192 -22.26 2.38 -43.63
C GLU A 192 -21.68 2.33 -42.21
N ILE A 193 -22.54 2.52 -41.21
CA ILE A 193 -22.17 2.46 -39.80
C ILE A 193 -22.72 1.19 -39.17
N GLY A 194 -21.88 0.50 -38.39
CA GLY A 194 -22.30 -0.70 -37.65
C GLY A 194 -23.17 -0.35 -36.44
N GLY A 195 -23.04 0.87 -35.92
CA GLY A 195 -23.86 1.41 -34.84
C GLY A 195 -23.28 2.71 -34.29
N GLN A 196 -24.09 3.51 -33.62
CA GLN A 196 -23.72 4.79 -33.06
C GLN A 196 -24.34 5.02 -31.67
N ALA A 197 -23.63 5.76 -30.84
CA ALA A 197 -24.08 6.27 -29.56
C ALA A 197 -23.58 7.70 -29.36
N LYS A 198 -24.24 8.45 -28.48
CA LYS A 198 -23.82 9.79 -28.06
C LYS A 198 -23.62 9.80 -26.55
N LEU A 199 -22.61 10.51 -26.09
CA LEU A 199 -22.40 10.79 -24.67
C LEU A 199 -23.04 12.14 -24.31
N ASN A 200 -23.71 12.18 -23.17
CA ASN A 200 -24.24 13.40 -22.59
C ASN A 200 -23.27 13.91 -21.52
N LEU A 201 -22.55 15.00 -21.82
CA LEU A 201 -21.52 15.54 -20.91
C LEU A 201 -22.05 15.92 -19.52
N LYS A 202 -23.35 16.27 -19.42
CA LYS A 202 -23.97 16.68 -18.16
C LYS A 202 -23.96 15.58 -17.11
N GLU A 203 -23.94 14.31 -17.53
CA GLU A 203 -23.88 13.15 -16.64
C GLU A 203 -22.51 13.03 -15.93
N PHE A 204 -21.47 13.68 -16.46
CA PHE A 204 -20.09 13.61 -15.95
C PHE A 204 -19.63 14.91 -15.28
N HIS A 205 -20.56 15.81 -14.94
CA HIS A 205 -20.23 17.12 -14.35
C HIS A 205 -19.72 17.03 -12.88
N ASP A 206 -19.88 15.87 -12.24
CA ASP A 206 -19.29 15.55 -10.93
C ASP A 206 -17.78 15.29 -10.99
N GLN A 207 -17.19 15.27 -12.20
CA GLN A 207 -15.76 15.06 -12.47
C GLN A 207 -15.21 13.69 -12.02
N LYS A 208 -16.10 12.76 -11.68
CA LYS A 208 -15.74 11.40 -11.28
C LYS A 208 -15.60 10.49 -12.50
N PRO A 209 -14.84 9.39 -12.39
CA PRO A 209 -14.86 8.35 -13.40
C PRO A 209 -16.18 7.57 -13.33
N HIS A 210 -16.82 7.39 -14.48
CA HIS A 210 -18.06 6.61 -14.64
C HIS A 210 -17.81 5.45 -15.59
N ASP A 211 -18.07 4.23 -15.12
CA ASP A 211 -18.12 3.04 -15.96
C ASP A 211 -19.54 2.87 -16.51
N ILE A 212 -19.70 2.98 -17.82
CA ILE A 212 -21.01 2.98 -18.49
C ILE A 212 -21.06 1.97 -19.64
N SER A 213 -22.25 1.40 -19.84
CA SER A 213 -22.58 0.52 -20.96
C SER A 213 -23.54 1.25 -21.90
N LEU A 214 -23.05 1.69 -23.06
CA LEU A 214 -23.86 2.38 -24.06
C LEU A 214 -24.51 1.39 -25.01
N GLN A 215 -25.83 1.54 -25.20
CA GLN A 215 -26.53 0.81 -26.25
C GLN A 215 -26.30 1.50 -27.61
N LEU A 216 -25.89 0.71 -28.60
CA LEU A 216 -25.67 1.19 -29.95
C LEU A 216 -26.99 1.22 -30.73
N LYS A 217 -27.15 2.27 -31.53
CA LYS A 217 -28.29 2.49 -32.42
C LYS A 217 -27.82 2.52 -33.87
N ASP A 218 -28.68 2.18 -34.81
CA ASP A 218 -28.37 2.35 -36.23
C ASP A 218 -28.48 3.82 -36.68
N LYS A 219 -28.31 4.05 -37.99
CA LYS A 219 -28.46 5.37 -38.62
C LYS A 219 -29.88 5.97 -38.51
N TYR A 220 -30.89 5.14 -38.22
CA TYR A 220 -32.29 5.54 -38.06
C TYR A 220 -32.71 5.66 -36.59
N GLY A 221 -31.80 5.38 -35.64
CA GLY A 221 -32.06 5.43 -34.21
C GLY A 221 -32.64 4.14 -33.60
N VAL A 222 -32.69 3.05 -34.36
CA VAL A 222 -33.15 1.73 -33.89
C VAL A 222 -32.04 1.05 -33.09
N VAL A 223 -32.38 0.49 -31.92
CA VAL A 223 -31.44 -0.17 -31.02
C VAL A 223 -30.94 -1.49 -31.62
N LEU A 224 -29.62 -1.70 -31.67
CA LEU A 224 -28.96 -2.85 -32.32
C LEU A 224 -28.63 -4.01 -31.36
N TYR A 225 -29.20 -4.00 -30.14
CA TYR A 225 -28.88 -4.92 -29.03
C TYR A 225 -27.37 -5.11 -28.76
N SER A 226 -26.56 -4.20 -29.27
CA SER A 226 -25.11 -4.20 -29.14
C SER A 226 -24.74 -3.17 -28.09
N THR A 227 -23.84 -3.52 -27.19
CA THR A 227 -23.45 -2.67 -26.06
C THR A 227 -21.97 -2.38 -26.10
N LEU A 228 -21.60 -1.15 -25.79
CA LEU A 228 -20.23 -0.69 -25.70
C LEU A 228 -19.90 -0.34 -24.24
N ASN A 229 -18.88 -0.97 -23.68
CA ASN A 229 -18.44 -0.74 -22.31
C ASN A 229 -17.25 0.22 -22.31
N LEU A 230 -17.38 1.32 -21.57
CA LEU A 230 -16.37 2.36 -21.53
C LEU A 230 -16.34 3.09 -20.18
N ARG A 231 -15.22 3.75 -19.89
CA ARG A 231 -15.05 4.66 -18.75
C ARG A 231 -14.94 6.10 -19.23
N VAL A 232 -15.74 6.99 -18.67
CA VAL A 232 -15.69 8.44 -18.95
C VAL A 232 -15.31 9.21 -17.71
N GLN A 233 -14.44 10.21 -17.83
CA GLN A 233 -14.19 11.19 -16.78
C GLN A 233 -14.01 12.57 -17.41
N TRP A 234 -14.80 13.55 -16.97
CA TRP A 234 -14.69 14.92 -17.44
C TRP A 234 -14.18 15.84 -16.34
N ILE A 235 -12.97 16.39 -16.50
CA ILE A 235 -12.40 17.36 -15.56
C ILE A 235 -12.58 18.76 -16.17
N HIS A 236 -13.53 19.52 -15.62
CA HIS A 236 -13.86 20.90 -16.05
C HIS A 236 -13.31 21.99 -15.13
N SER A 237 -12.93 21.64 -13.92
CA SER A 237 -12.24 22.50 -12.97
C SER A 237 -11.31 21.64 -12.13
N GLN A 238 -10.00 21.79 -12.36
CA GLN A 238 -8.99 21.06 -11.61
C GLN A 238 -9.01 21.49 -10.14
N THR A 239 -9.20 22.78 -9.85
CA THR A 239 -9.35 23.28 -8.48
C THR A 239 -10.53 22.61 -7.77
N LYS A 240 -11.70 22.49 -8.43
CA LYS A 240 -12.87 21.83 -7.85
C LYS A 240 -12.61 20.34 -7.63
N TYR A 241 -12.02 19.67 -8.62
CA TYR A 241 -11.67 18.25 -8.54
C TYR A 241 -10.77 17.95 -7.35
N PHE A 242 -9.67 18.69 -7.19
CA PHE A 242 -8.75 18.47 -6.06
C PHE A 242 -9.39 18.81 -4.71
N LYS A 243 -10.21 19.87 -4.63
CA LYS A 243 -10.95 20.18 -3.39
C LYS A 243 -11.91 19.06 -2.98
N GLU A 244 -12.63 18.49 -3.94
CA GLU A 244 -13.54 17.36 -3.70
C GLU A 244 -12.76 16.10 -3.33
N SER A 245 -11.66 15.79 -4.04
CA SER A 245 -10.76 14.67 -3.72
C SER A 245 -10.17 14.77 -2.31
N ILE A 246 -9.70 15.96 -1.89
CA ILE A 246 -9.19 16.20 -0.53
C ILE A 246 -10.30 15.95 0.50
N LYS A 247 -11.50 16.49 0.27
CA LYS A 247 -12.62 16.33 1.20
C LYS A 247 -13.02 14.86 1.35
N GLU A 248 -13.14 14.13 0.24
CA GLU A 248 -13.52 12.71 0.24
C GLU A 248 -12.44 11.85 0.91
N ASN A 249 -11.16 12.06 0.58
CA ASN A 249 -10.09 11.31 1.21
C ASN A 249 -9.94 11.64 2.70
N GLN A 250 -10.18 12.88 3.13
CA GLN A 250 -10.20 13.25 4.54
C GLN A 250 -11.32 12.53 5.29
N GLN A 251 -12.53 12.50 4.72
CA GLN A 251 -13.64 11.77 5.32
C GLN A 251 -13.31 10.27 5.48
N VAL A 252 -12.71 9.66 4.45
CA VAL A 252 -12.25 8.25 4.54
C VAL A 252 -11.18 8.08 5.62
N ILE A 253 -10.25 9.03 5.78
CA ILE A 253 -9.25 8.98 6.86
C ILE A 253 -9.94 9.03 8.22
N ASP A 254 -10.93 9.89 8.39
CA ASP A 254 -11.66 10.05 9.65
C ASP A 254 -12.44 8.76 9.99
N ASP A 255 -13.13 8.17 9.00
CA ASP A 255 -13.84 6.89 9.15
C ASP A 255 -12.87 5.75 9.53
N LEU A 256 -11.73 5.65 8.84
CA LEU A 256 -10.71 4.64 9.16
C LEU A 256 -10.08 4.85 10.54
N ALA A 257 -9.89 6.11 10.96
CA ALA A 257 -9.38 6.43 12.28
C ALA A 257 -10.39 6.03 13.38
N GLN A 258 -11.69 6.19 13.12
CA GLN A 258 -12.73 5.69 14.00
C GLN A 258 -12.66 4.17 14.13
N ASP A 259 -12.59 3.42 13.03
CA ASP A 259 -12.46 1.95 13.04
C ASP A 259 -11.22 1.49 13.82
N ILE A 260 -10.08 2.17 13.64
CA ILE A 260 -8.85 1.90 14.41
C ILE A 260 -9.10 2.08 15.92
N ASN A 261 -9.81 3.13 16.31
CA ASN A 261 -10.12 3.40 17.71
C ASN A 261 -11.10 2.37 18.28
N GLU A 262 -12.08 1.92 17.49
CA GLU A 262 -13.00 0.83 17.86
C GLU A 262 -12.21 -0.47 18.11
N TYR A 263 -11.33 -0.88 17.19
CA TYR A 263 -10.49 -2.08 17.41
C TYR A 263 -9.52 -1.93 18.60
N LYS A 264 -8.99 -0.72 18.85
CA LYS A 264 -8.19 -0.46 20.05
C LYS A 264 -9.03 -0.61 21.32
N SER A 265 -10.27 -0.13 21.31
CA SER A 265 -11.24 -0.33 22.40
C SER A 265 -11.55 -1.80 22.63
N ASP A 266 -11.78 -2.58 21.56
CA ASP A 266 -12.02 -4.02 21.63
C ASP A 266 -10.83 -4.75 22.30
N ILE A 267 -9.60 -4.39 21.92
CA ILE A 267 -8.39 -4.94 22.57
C ILE A 267 -8.39 -4.59 24.06
N LEU A 268 -8.72 -3.35 24.44
CA LEU A 268 -8.79 -2.98 25.86
C LEU A 268 -9.84 -3.80 26.61
N GLN A 269 -11.03 -3.98 26.04
CA GLN A 269 -12.10 -4.78 26.65
C GLN A 269 -11.70 -6.25 26.78
N LEU A 270 -11.08 -6.81 25.74
CA LEU A 270 -10.59 -8.18 25.68
C LEU A 270 -9.59 -8.46 26.80
N PHE A 271 -8.72 -7.49 27.09
CA PHE A 271 -7.64 -7.62 28.08
C PHE A 271 -7.94 -7.01 29.45
N TYR A 272 -9.09 -6.36 29.62
CA TYR A 272 -9.47 -5.67 30.84
C TYR A 272 -9.36 -6.54 32.12
N PRO A 273 -9.79 -7.83 32.15
CA PRO A 273 -9.65 -8.69 33.34
C PRO A 273 -8.19 -8.99 33.74
N PHE A 274 -7.23 -8.76 32.84
CA PHE A 274 -5.83 -9.13 33.04
C PHE A 274 -4.95 -7.96 33.45
N ASP A 275 -5.45 -6.72 33.42
CA ASP A 275 -4.67 -5.54 33.80
C ASP A 275 -4.49 -5.46 35.32
N GLU A 276 -3.24 -5.54 35.78
CA GLU A 276 -2.87 -5.49 37.21
C GLU A 276 -3.25 -4.16 37.87
N LYS A 277 -3.31 -3.07 37.10
CA LYS A 277 -3.65 -1.75 37.65
C LYS A 277 -5.09 -1.69 38.16
N HIS A 278 -5.99 -2.45 37.53
CA HIS A 278 -7.40 -2.51 37.92
C HIS A 278 -7.70 -3.54 39.03
N GLN A 279 -6.76 -4.45 39.31
CA GLN A 279 -6.93 -5.47 40.35
C GLN A 279 -6.73 -4.90 41.76
N ASN A 280 -6.04 -3.77 41.92
CA ASN A 280 -5.63 -3.23 43.22
C ASN A 280 -6.32 -1.93 43.66
N GLN A 281 -7.29 -1.40 42.89
CA GLN A 281 -8.05 -0.20 43.29
C GLN A 281 -9.39 -0.57 43.92
N PRO A 282 -9.63 -0.25 45.21
CA PRO A 282 -10.91 -0.50 45.86
C PRO A 282 -11.98 0.48 45.36
N ASN A 283 -12.96 -0.02 44.60
CA ASN A 283 -14.33 0.49 44.40
C ASN A 283 -14.59 2.01 44.54
N GLU A 284 -13.73 2.88 44.02
CA GLU A 284 -14.13 4.26 43.74
C GLU A 284 -14.91 4.26 42.43
N LYS A 285 -16.15 4.76 42.48
CA LYS A 285 -17.03 4.88 41.31
C LYS A 285 -16.40 5.82 40.30
N TYR A 286 -15.66 5.27 39.34
CA TYR A 286 -15.14 6.02 38.22
C TYR A 286 -16.28 6.41 37.28
N LEU A 287 -16.63 7.70 37.31
CA LEU A 287 -17.29 8.38 36.20
C LEU A 287 -16.28 8.42 35.04
N VAL A 288 -16.42 7.47 34.11
CA VAL A 288 -15.65 7.42 32.87
C VAL A 288 -15.99 8.68 32.08
N THR A 289 -15.10 9.67 32.15
CA THR A 289 -15.11 10.78 31.19
C THR A 289 -14.32 10.29 29.99
N GLU A 290 -15.01 9.99 28.90
CA GLU A 290 -14.51 9.37 27.65
C GLU A 290 -13.33 10.09 26.96
N GLN A 291 -12.89 11.24 27.45
CA GLN A 291 -11.89 12.07 26.75
C GLN A 291 -10.44 11.86 27.19
N SER A 292 -10.15 11.07 28.24
CA SER A 292 -8.78 10.99 28.79
C SER A 292 -8.06 9.66 28.59
N THR A 293 -8.74 8.60 28.17
CA THR A 293 -8.14 7.25 28.00
C THR A 293 -7.47 7.03 26.66
N VAL A 294 -7.72 7.88 25.65
CA VAL A 294 -7.02 7.83 24.35
C VAL A 294 -5.52 8.11 24.50
N GLN A 295 -5.10 8.83 25.55
CA GLN A 295 -3.70 9.23 25.72
C GLN A 295 -2.82 8.20 26.44
N GLN A 296 -3.40 7.22 27.16
CA GLN A 296 -2.62 6.16 27.83
C GLN A 296 -2.43 4.89 26.99
N VAL A 297 -3.15 4.74 25.88
CA VAL A 297 -2.87 3.69 24.88
C VAL A 297 -1.69 4.07 23.99
N HIS A 298 -1.22 5.33 24.05
CA HIS A 298 -0.03 5.78 23.34
C HIS A 298 1.30 5.21 23.87
N ASP A 299 1.31 4.55 25.04
CA ASP A 299 2.49 3.90 25.60
C ASP A 299 2.68 2.44 25.15
N PHE A 300 1.86 1.93 24.22
CA PHE A 300 2.30 0.80 23.39
C PHE A 300 3.40 1.32 22.48
N GLN A 301 4.66 1.21 22.93
CA GLN A 301 5.87 1.57 22.19
C GLN A 301 5.78 1.12 20.72
N PHE A 302 5.28 2.03 19.89
CA PHE A 302 5.59 2.10 18.49
C PHE A 302 7.12 2.19 18.43
N TYR A 303 7.73 1.37 17.59
CA TYR A 303 9.15 1.52 17.28
C TYR A 303 9.42 2.99 17.05
N ASP A 304 10.36 3.57 17.82
CA ASP A 304 10.69 4.97 17.74
C ASP A 304 11.29 5.23 16.34
N THR A 305 10.44 5.64 15.41
CA THR A 305 10.79 5.89 14.00
C THR A 305 11.94 6.88 13.88
N SER A 306 12.18 7.68 14.92
CA SER A 306 13.30 8.61 15.02
C SER A 306 14.66 7.90 14.96
N GLN A 307 14.83 6.74 15.60
CA GLN A 307 16.11 6.03 15.60
C GLN A 307 16.42 5.44 14.22
N ALA A 308 15.44 4.80 13.57
CA ALA A 308 15.61 4.27 12.22
C ALA A 308 15.95 5.39 11.22
N GLN A 309 15.28 6.54 11.30
CA GLN A 309 15.58 7.70 10.47
C GLN A 309 17.02 8.23 10.67
N LEU A 310 17.55 8.18 11.90
CA LEU A 310 18.92 8.59 12.18
C LEU A 310 19.93 7.66 11.48
N TRP A 311 19.75 6.35 11.58
CA TRP A 311 20.64 5.37 10.94
C TRP A 311 20.63 5.48 9.41
N VAL A 312 19.48 5.81 8.83
CA VAL A 312 19.35 6.06 7.38
C VAL A 312 20.11 7.30 6.95
N LYS A 313 20.00 8.40 7.71
CA LYS A 313 20.75 9.63 7.44
C LYS A 313 22.25 9.39 7.54
N LEU A 314 22.69 8.61 8.54
CA LEU A 314 24.08 8.18 8.65
C LEU A 314 24.50 7.32 7.45
N ALA A 315 23.71 6.33 7.05
CA ALA A 315 24.02 5.49 5.90
C ALA A 315 24.19 6.31 4.61
N LEU A 316 23.31 7.27 4.36
CA LEU A 316 23.41 8.18 3.22
C LEU A 316 24.66 9.05 3.29
N ALA A 317 24.94 9.65 4.46
CA ALA A 317 26.13 10.49 4.66
C ALA A 317 27.43 9.71 4.40
N PHE A 318 27.55 8.50 4.95
CA PHE A 318 28.71 7.63 4.71
C PHE A 318 28.80 7.14 3.26
N THR A 319 27.67 6.89 2.59
CA THR A 319 27.64 6.56 1.15
C THR A 319 28.17 7.72 0.30
N LEU A 320 27.83 8.97 0.64
CA LEU A 320 28.36 10.16 -0.04
C LEU A 320 29.85 10.37 0.20
N ILE A 321 30.32 10.20 1.45
CA ILE A 321 31.75 10.25 1.77
C ILE A 321 32.51 9.18 0.98
N TYR A 322 31.98 7.96 0.95
CA TYR A 322 32.54 6.85 0.19
C TYR A 322 32.59 7.16 -1.32
N PHE A 323 31.54 7.77 -1.88
CA PHE A 323 31.50 8.20 -3.28
C PHE A 323 32.62 9.20 -3.61
N VAL A 324 32.81 10.23 -2.78
CA VAL A 324 33.88 11.22 -2.99
C VAL A 324 35.26 10.58 -2.93
N LEU A 325 35.50 9.68 -1.97
CA LEU A 325 36.79 9.00 -1.86
C LEU A 325 37.07 8.05 -3.03
N VAL A 326 36.03 7.38 -3.56
CA VAL A 326 36.15 6.57 -4.77
C VAL A 326 36.47 7.42 -5.99
N LEU A 327 35.90 8.62 -6.12
CA LEU A 327 36.28 9.55 -7.20
C LEU A 327 37.75 9.99 -7.11
N ILE A 328 38.24 10.27 -5.90
CA ILE A 328 39.64 10.63 -5.68
C ILE A 328 40.56 9.44 -6.01
N ALA A 329 40.20 8.23 -5.56
CA ALA A 329 40.96 7.01 -5.85
C ALA A 329 40.97 6.68 -7.36
N ASN A 330 39.88 6.98 -8.08
CA ASN A 330 39.78 6.77 -9.54
C ASN A 330 40.77 7.60 -10.37
N LEU A 331 41.39 8.64 -9.79
CA LEU A 331 42.46 9.37 -10.48
C LEU A 331 43.71 8.51 -10.69
N PHE A 332 43.89 7.46 -9.87
CA PHE A 332 45.08 6.61 -9.86
C PHE A 332 44.76 5.14 -10.17
N LYS A 333 43.60 4.65 -9.70
CA LYS A 333 43.18 3.25 -9.83
C LYS A 333 41.72 3.14 -10.19
N THR A 334 41.40 2.33 -11.19
CA THR A 334 40.00 2.09 -11.57
C THR A 334 39.22 1.33 -10.48
N GLN A 335 38.07 1.88 -10.07
CA GLN A 335 37.18 1.35 -9.03
C GLN A 335 35.77 1.10 -9.58
N PHE A 336 35.66 0.36 -10.68
CA PHE A 336 34.37 0.19 -11.38
C PHE A 336 33.31 -0.52 -10.53
N VAL A 337 33.71 -1.53 -9.75
CA VAL A 337 32.78 -2.29 -8.90
C VAL A 337 32.19 -1.37 -7.83
N ASP A 338 33.03 -0.58 -7.16
CA ASP A 338 32.60 0.41 -6.16
C ASP A 338 31.61 1.42 -6.73
N LEU A 339 31.87 1.95 -7.93
CA LEU A 339 30.96 2.87 -8.58
C LEU A 339 29.58 2.23 -8.85
N ILE A 340 29.53 0.96 -9.26
CA ILE A 340 28.25 0.25 -9.45
C ILE A 340 27.48 0.15 -8.13
N VAL A 341 28.15 -0.23 -7.04
CA VAL A 341 27.52 -0.33 -5.71
C VAL A 341 27.00 1.03 -5.25
N LEU A 342 27.78 2.09 -5.47
CA LEU A 342 27.42 3.46 -5.11
C LEU A 342 26.25 3.99 -5.93
N PHE A 343 26.24 3.79 -7.25
CA PHE A 343 25.12 4.20 -8.10
C PHE A 343 23.84 3.45 -7.76
N TYR A 344 23.93 2.13 -7.52
CA TYR A 344 22.77 1.35 -7.09
C TYR A 344 22.23 1.85 -5.74
N SER A 345 23.11 2.13 -4.79
CA SER A 345 22.73 2.65 -3.46
C SER A 345 22.08 4.04 -3.57
N LEU A 346 22.66 4.96 -4.34
CA LEU A 346 22.12 6.32 -4.54
C LEU A 346 20.79 6.29 -5.31
N PHE A 347 20.69 5.46 -6.35
CA PHE A 347 19.45 5.27 -7.09
C PHE A 347 18.33 4.78 -6.17
N TYR A 348 18.64 3.83 -5.28
CA TYR A 348 17.70 3.37 -4.26
C TYR A 348 17.25 4.51 -3.33
N TYR A 349 18.16 5.34 -2.84
CA TYR A 349 17.82 6.49 -1.99
C TYR A 349 16.97 7.55 -2.73
N MET A 350 17.18 7.75 -4.03
CA MET A 350 16.41 8.72 -4.82
C MET A 350 14.98 8.24 -5.13
N ASN A 351 14.81 6.94 -5.39
CA ASN A 351 13.54 6.42 -5.88
C ASN A 351 12.61 5.91 -4.75
N ASN A 352 13.15 5.60 -3.58
CA ASN A 352 12.38 5.12 -2.43
C ASN A 352 12.48 6.07 -1.23
N ASN A 353 11.60 7.08 -1.20
CA ASN A 353 11.44 7.96 -0.04
C ASN A 353 10.96 7.22 1.23
N LYS A 354 10.46 5.99 1.10
CA LYS A 354 10.03 5.13 2.21
C LYS A 354 10.85 3.84 2.20
N LEU A 355 11.73 3.70 3.20
CA LEU A 355 12.67 2.58 3.37
C LEU A 355 11.97 1.26 3.73
N GLN A 356 11.20 0.70 2.81
CA GLN A 356 10.38 -0.48 3.09
C GLN A 356 10.93 -1.78 2.49
N SER A 357 11.92 -1.74 1.59
CA SER A 357 12.40 -2.97 0.94
C SER A 357 13.64 -3.54 1.61
N LEU A 358 13.43 -4.51 2.52
CA LEU A 358 14.46 -5.35 3.15
C LEU A 358 15.42 -6.01 2.14
N LEU A 359 14.92 -6.31 0.94
CA LEU A 359 15.69 -6.95 -0.13
C LEU A 359 16.85 -6.07 -0.60
N HIS A 360 16.63 -4.76 -0.72
CA HIS A 360 17.66 -3.84 -1.18
C HIS A 360 18.81 -3.71 -0.19
N PHE A 361 18.53 -3.73 1.13
CA PHE A 361 19.58 -3.76 2.14
C PHE A 361 20.43 -5.03 2.06
N LYS A 362 19.83 -6.19 1.79
CA LYS A 362 20.57 -7.45 1.58
C LYS A 362 21.48 -7.37 0.37
N ILE A 363 20.95 -6.87 -0.77
CA ILE A 363 21.72 -6.71 -2.00
C ILE A 363 22.89 -5.75 -1.78
N ILE A 364 22.63 -4.56 -1.23
CA ILE A 364 23.68 -3.56 -0.96
C ILE A 364 24.75 -4.15 -0.02
N SER A 365 24.35 -4.82 1.06
CA SER A 365 25.28 -5.42 2.02
C SER A 365 26.14 -6.51 1.37
N LEU A 366 25.54 -7.37 0.53
CA LEU A 366 26.26 -8.40 -0.21
C LEU A 366 27.27 -7.79 -1.18
N MET A 367 26.88 -6.76 -1.93
CA MET A 367 27.77 -6.07 -2.85
C MET A 367 28.95 -5.41 -2.11
N ILE A 368 28.69 -4.77 -0.95
CA ILE A 368 29.76 -4.21 -0.10
C ILE A 368 30.72 -5.31 0.36
N ILE A 369 30.22 -6.48 0.80
CA ILE A 369 31.08 -7.61 1.20
C ILE A 369 32.00 -8.04 0.06
N VAL A 370 31.48 -8.14 -1.16
CA VAL A 370 32.29 -8.49 -2.35
C VAL A 370 33.38 -7.43 -2.59
N THR A 371 33.05 -6.14 -2.48
CA THR A 371 34.07 -5.06 -2.63
C THR A 371 35.13 -5.09 -1.53
N ILE A 372 34.79 -5.48 -0.30
CA ILE A 372 35.75 -5.62 0.81
C ILE A 372 36.72 -6.76 0.53
N ILE A 373 36.23 -7.90 0.05
CA ILE A 373 37.09 -9.05 -0.31
C ILE A 373 38.07 -8.65 -1.41
N PHE A 374 37.60 -7.90 -2.42
CA PHE A 374 38.45 -7.43 -3.51
C PHE A 374 39.55 -6.48 -3.02
N ASP A 375 39.23 -5.55 -2.13
CA ASP A 375 40.22 -4.65 -1.52
C ASP A 375 41.26 -5.39 -0.68
N ILE A 376 40.83 -6.39 0.11
CA ILE A 376 41.75 -7.20 0.92
C ILE A 376 42.74 -7.95 0.02
N VAL A 377 42.26 -8.61 -1.04
CA VAL A 377 43.11 -9.31 -2.00
C VAL A 377 44.09 -8.35 -2.66
N TRP A 378 43.60 -7.18 -3.09
CA TRP A 378 44.44 -6.16 -3.71
C TRP A 378 45.52 -5.64 -2.74
N LEU A 379 45.15 -5.31 -1.50
CA LEU A 379 46.08 -4.83 -0.48
C LEU A 379 47.15 -5.87 -0.16
N VAL A 380 46.80 -7.15 -0.06
CA VAL A 380 47.77 -8.24 0.19
C VAL A 380 48.82 -8.33 -0.93
N ILE A 381 48.40 -8.15 -2.18
CA ILE A 381 49.30 -8.23 -3.34
C ILE A 381 50.21 -7.00 -3.43
N TYR A 382 49.65 -5.79 -3.26
CA TYR A 382 50.33 -4.55 -3.62
C TYR A 382 50.97 -3.78 -2.45
N THR A 383 50.56 -4.04 -1.20
CA THR A 383 51.13 -3.30 -0.04
C THR A 383 52.62 -3.53 0.09
N ASN A 384 53.10 -4.78 0.08
CA ASN A 384 54.52 -5.06 0.30
C ASN A 384 55.43 -4.50 -0.82
N PRO A 385 55.14 -4.73 -2.12
CA PRO A 385 55.95 -4.17 -3.20
C PRO A 385 55.98 -2.64 -3.25
N TRP A 386 54.91 -1.97 -2.84
CA TRP A 386 54.77 -0.51 -2.98
C TRP A 386 55.16 0.28 -1.73
N THR A 387 55.29 -0.39 -0.58
CA THR A 387 55.78 0.22 0.66
C THR A 387 57.28 -0.05 0.91
N THR A 388 57.82 -1.11 0.32
CA THR A 388 59.25 -1.40 0.43
C THR A 388 60.00 -0.76 -0.73
N ASN A 389 61.07 -0.02 -0.44
CA ASN A 389 61.98 0.60 -1.43
C ASN A 389 62.76 -0.43 -2.29
N SER A 390 62.23 -1.64 -2.47
CA SER A 390 62.91 -2.77 -3.10
C SER A 390 62.92 -2.68 -4.63
N VAL A 391 62.15 -1.76 -5.22
CA VAL A 391 62.03 -1.60 -6.67
C VAL A 391 62.47 -0.20 -7.09
N LEU A 392 63.33 -0.14 -8.11
CA LEU A 392 63.99 1.05 -8.69
C LEU A 392 63.00 1.95 -9.48
N PHE A 393 61.93 2.41 -8.84
CA PHE A 393 60.99 3.36 -9.44
C PHE A 393 61.50 4.81 -9.34
N PHE A 394 61.04 5.67 -10.25
CA PHE A 394 61.25 7.12 -10.11
C PHE A 394 60.58 7.63 -8.82
N GLN A 395 61.23 8.57 -8.12
CA GLN A 395 60.75 9.08 -6.81
C GLN A 395 59.29 9.56 -6.83
N LEU A 396 58.82 10.12 -7.96
CA LEU A 396 57.44 10.58 -8.12
C LEU A 396 56.43 9.42 -8.15
N GLU A 397 56.77 8.30 -8.82
CA GLU A 397 55.90 7.12 -8.91
C GLU A 397 55.75 6.43 -7.56
N HIS A 398 56.84 6.36 -6.78
CA HIS A 398 56.80 5.81 -5.43
C HIS A 398 55.83 6.58 -4.51
N GLY A 399 55.81 7.92 -4.62
CA GLY A 399 54.87 8.75 -3.87
C GLY A 399 53.40 8.46 -4.21
N LEU A 400 53.09 8.27 -5.50
CA LEU A 400 51.74 7.93 -5.96
C LEU A 400 51.31 6.53 -5.51
N GLN A 401 52.20 5.53 -5.60
CA GLN A 401 51.94 4.17 -5.15
C GLN A 401 51.69 4.11 -3.64
N MET A 402 52.49 4.82 -2.84
CA MET A 402 52.28 4.91 -1.40
C MET A 402 50.94 5.58 -1.06
N TYR A 403 50.59 6.65 -1.78
CA TYR A 403 49.28 7.29 -1.65
C TYR A 403 48.13 6.32 -1.98
N GLU A 404 48.28 5.51 -3.02
CA GLU A 404 47.29 4.53 -3.45
C GLU A 404 47.05 3.42 -2.39
N VAL A 405 48.12 2.97 -1.72
CA VAL A 405 47.99 2.04 -0.58
C VAL A 405 47.23 2.71 0.58
N ILE A 406 47.59 3.95 0.93
CA ILE A 406 46.95 4.69 2.03
C ILE A 406 45.47 4.92 1.76
N ILE A 407 45.10 5.41 0.57
CA ILE A 407 43.69 5.65 0.22
C ILE A 407 42.89 4.35 0.19
N SER A 408 43.51 3.23 -0.22
CA SER A 408 42.88 1.90 -0.21
C SER A 408 42.58 1.41 1.22
N TYR A 409 43.45 1.66 2.19
CA TYR A 409 43.15 1.37 3.61
C TYR A 409 42.00 2.22 4.16
N ILE A 410 41.96 3.51 3.80
CA ILE A 410 40.87 4.41 4.21
C ILE A 410 39.54 3.96 3.61
N LEU A 411 39.52 3.60 2.32
CA LEU A 411 38.34 3.06 1.63
C LEU A 411 37.86 1.77 2.28
N LEU A 412 38.76 0.83 2.58
CA LEU A 412 38.43 -0.41 3.27
C LEU A 412 37.78 -0.15 4.64
N ALA A 413 38.32 0.79 5.44
CA ALA A 413 37.77 1.14 6.73
C ALA A 413 36.33 1.70 6.62
N ILE A 414 36.08 2.56 5.64
CA ILE A 414 34.75 3.14 5.39
C ILE A 414 33.75 2.07 4.93
N LYS A 415 34.16 1.14 4.07
CA LYS A 415 33.30 0.01 3.65
C LYS A 415 32.87 -0.84 4.84
N VAL A 416 33.77 -1.12 5.79
CA VAL A 416 33.45 -1.87 7.01
C VAL A 416 32.45 -1.11 7.88
N ILE A 417 32.65 0.20 8.09
CA ILE A 417 31.70 1.04 8.84
C ILE A 417 30.32 1.03 8.15
N LEU A 418 30.28 1.18 6.83
CA LEU A 418 29.05 1.20 6.05
C LEU A 418 28.33 -0.16 6.14
N LEU A 419 29.06 -1.28 6.09
CA LEU A 419 28.52 -2.61 6.28
C LEU A 419 27.89 -2.78 7.68
N CYS A 420 28.55 -2.27 8.73
CA CYS A 420 27.99 -2.29 10.09
C CYS A 420 26.69 -1.47 10.19
N ILE A 421 26.62 -0.30 9.54
CA ILE A 421 25.42 0.53 9.49
C ILE A 421 24.27 -0.21 8.79
N TYR A 422 24.52 -0.81 7.62
CA TYR A 422 23.50 -1.57 6.89
C TYR A 422 23.08 -2.84 7.64
N ALA A 423 24.00 -3.54 8.30
CA ALA A 423 23.68 -4.67 9.16
C ALA A 423 22.76 -4.24 10.33
N ASN A 424 23.03 -3.09 10.94
CA ASN A 424 22.19 -2.57 12.01
C ASN A 424 20.79 -2.15 11.50
N LEU A 425 20.72 -1.48 10.35
CA LEU A 425 19.45 -1.17 9.67
C LEU A 425 18.63 -2.44 9.37
N TYR A 426 19.31 -3.51 8.92
CA TYR A 426 18.68 -4.80 8.70
C TYR A 426 18.18 -5.45 10.00
N LEU A 427 18.93 -5.33 11.10
CA LEU A 427 18.52 -5.86 12.40
C LEU A 427 17.33 -5.10 13.00
N MET A 428 17.25 -3.79 12.77
CA MET A 428 16.23 -2.88 13.28
C MET A 428 14.87 -3.03 12.57
N CYS A 429 14.81 -3.61 11.37
CA CYS A 429 13.56 -3.83 10.67
C CYS A 429 12.73 -4.94 11.37
N PRO A 430 11.53 -4.63 11.91
CA PRO A 430 10.73 -5.58 12.68
C PRO A 430 10.12 -6.71 11.83
N ASP A 431 10.05 -6.55 10.51
CA ASP A 431 9.50 -7.52 9.55
C ASP A 431 10.47 -8.64 9.15
N LYS A 432 11.22 -9.21 10.10
CA LYS A 432 11.97 -10.45 9.84
C LYS A 432 11.06 -11.67 9.66
N ARG A 433 9.76 -11.57 9.95
CA ARG A 433 8.82 -12.71 9.98
C ARG A 433 7.60 -12.61 9.07
N VAL A 434 7.28 -11.44 8.52
CA VAL A 434 6.22 -11.35 7.51
C VAL A 434 6.91 -11.49 6.16
N ASN A 435 6.55 -12.54 5.41
CA ASN A 435 7.00 -12.82 4.05
C ASN A 435 6.55 -11.71 3.06
N ILE A 436 7.07 -10.49 3.22
CA ILE A 436 7.02 -9.45 2.18
C ILE A 436 7.81 -9.92 0.94
N TYR A 437 8.68 -10.93 1.13
CA TYR A 437 9.39 -11.64 0.07
C TYR A 437 8.47 -12.21 -1.01
N ASP A 438 7.31 -12.77 -0.66
CA ASP A 438 6.48 -13.45 -1.65
C ASP A 438 5.79 -12.42 -2.57
N ALA A 439 5.20 -11.35 -2.03
CA ALA A 439 4.41 -10.42 -2.84
C ALA A 439 5.24 -9.56 -3.83
N GLN A 440 6.43 -9.08 -3.46
CA GLN A 440 7.27 -8.27 -4.37
C GLN A 440 8.09 -9.12 -5.34
N TYR A 441 8.51 -10.32 -4.92
CA TYR A 441 9.22 -11.25 -5.79
C TYR A 441 8.27 -11.91 -6.79
N GLU A 442 7.02 -12.23 -6.41
CA GLU A 442 5.97 -12.64 -7.34
C GLU A 442 5.60 -11.53 -8.32
N MET A 443 5.63 -10.25 -7.91
CA MET A 443 5.34 -9.15 -8.84
C MET A 443 6.40 -8.99 -9.94
N ILE A 444 7.67 -9.31 -9.65
CA ILE A 444 8.81 -9.10 -10.56
C ILE A 444 9.19 -10.38 -11.31
N PHE A 445 9.09 -11.54 -10.66
CA PHE A 445 9.52 -12.85 -11.17
C PHE A 445 8.40 -13.91 -11.18
N GLY A 446 7.22 -13.61 -10.63
CA GLY A 446 6.07 -14.50 -10.65
C GLY A 446 5.43 -14.53 -12.03
N HIS A 447 5.65 -15.65 -12.73
CA HIS A 447 5.02 -15.91 -14.02
C HIS A 447 3.52 -16.18 -13.83
N ASN A 448 2.65 -15.25 -14.26
CA ASN A 448 1.27 -15.46 -14.75
C ASN A 448 0.39 -16.57 -14.12
N LEU A 449 0.35 -16.74 -12.79
CA LEU A 449 -0.57 -17.69 -12.14
C LEU A 449 -1.77 -17.03 -11.45
N GLN A 450 -1.78 -15.70 -11.29
CA GLN A 450 -2.78 -15.00 -10.50
C GLN A 450 -4.10 -14.65 -11.24
N LYS A 451 -4.27 -15.10 -12.49
CA LYS A 451 -5.49 -14.83 -13.27
C LYS A 451 -6.68 -15.74 -12.92
N SER A 452 -6.56 -16.63 -11.93
CA SER A 452 -7.59 -17.61 -11.58
C SER A 452 -8.27 -17.38 -10.22
N GLU A 453 -7.74 -16.56 -9.30
CA GLU A 453 -8.32 -16.40 -7.96
C GLU A 453 -9.06 -15.06 -7.74
N GLU A 454 -8.76 -14.02 -8.51
CA GLU A 454 -9.49 -12.74 -8.40
C GLU A 454 -10.95 -12.83 -8.89
N SER A 455 -11.30 -13.81 -9.72
CA SER A 455 -12.68 -14.03 -10.17
C SER A 455 -13.58 -14.66 -9.10
N GLN A 456 -13.04 -15.29 -8.06
CA GLN A 456 -13.86 -15.89 -6.99
C GLN A 456 -14.10 -14.95 -5.79
N ASN A 457 -13.22 -13.96 -5.56
CA ASN A 457 -13.36 -13.05 -4.43
C ASN A 457 -14.23 -11.81 -4.73
N GLN A 458 -14.43 -11.42 -6.00
CA GLN A 458 -15.34 -10.31 -6.33
C GLN A 458 -16.82 -10.63 -6.07
N ASP A 459 -17.23 -11.91 -6.15
CA ASP A 459 -18.60 -12.32 -5.85
C ASP A 459 -18.92 -12.30 -4.34
N ALA A 460 -17.91 -12.37 -3.47
CA ALA A 460 -18.10 -12.33 -2.02
C ALA A 460 -18.30 -10.91 -1.46
N TYR A 461 -17.77 -9.88 -2.13
CA TYR A 461 -17.91 -8.48 -1.68
C TYR A 461 -19.20 -7.81 -2.17
N SER A 462 -19.79 -8.27 -3.29
CA SER A 462 -21.07 -7.74 -3.78
C SER A 462 -22.27 -8.14 -2.91
N PHE A 463 -22.16 -9.26 -2.17
CA PHE A 463 -23.24 -9.77 -1.32
C PHE A 463 -23.37 -9.06 0.05
N ARG A 464 -22.35 -8.32 0.49
CA ARG A 464 -22.36 -7.68 1.82
C ARG A 464 -22.92 -6.27 1.82
N ASN A 465 -22.86 -5.56 0.69
CA ASN A 465 -23.36 -4.18 0.57
C ASN A 465 -24.87 -4.08 0.28
N THR A 466 -25.51 -5.14 -0.21
CA THR A 466 -26.97 -5.17 -0.46
C THR A 466 -27.80 -5.32 0.83
N ASN A 467 -27.24 -5.90 1.89
CA ASN A 467 -27.96 -6.07 3.16
C ASN A 467 -28.03 -4.80 4.01
N HIS A 468 -27.13 -3.83 3.81
CA HIS A 468 -27.14 -2.61 4.63
C HIS A 468 -28.20 -1.58 4.17
N TYR A 469 -28.61 -1.62 2.90
CA TYR A 469 -29.65 -0.72 2.35
C TYR A 469 -31.09 -1.24 2.56
N LEU A 470 -31.30 -2.54 2.75
CA LEU A 470 -32.62 -3.12 2.98
C LEU A 470 -33.18 -2.87 4.39
N HIS A 471 -32.32 -2.55 5.37
CA HIS A 471 -32.78 -2.26 6.74
C HIS A 471 -33.20 -0.80 6.99
N GLN A 472 -32.87 0.15 6.10
CA GLN A 472 -33.26 1.55 6.25
C GLN A 472 -34.61 1.90 5.59
N SER A 473 -35.18 1.03 4.74
CA SER A 473 -36.46 1.28 4.08
C SER A 473 -37.69 0.78 4.87
N PHE A 474 -37.51 -0.03 5.91
CA PHE A 474 -38.63 -0.58 6.71
C PHE A 474 -38.99 0.20 7.98
N SER A 475 -38.26 1.26 8.38
CA SER A 475 -38.60 2.04 9.58
C SER A 475 -39.40 3.32 9.34
N LYS A 476 -39.90 3.56 8.11
CA LYS A 476 -40.65 4.77 7.76
C LYS A 476 -42.16 4.61 7.55
N ASN A 477 -42.73 3.45 7.85
CA ASN A 477 -44.19 3.26 7.85
C ASN A 477 -44.63 2.31 8.97
N ILE A 478 -44.57 2.80 10.22
CA ILE A 478 -45.49 2.44 11.32
C ILE A 478 -45.71 3.71 12.14
#